data_AF-A0A5N9AJA0-F1
#
_entry.id   AF-A0A5N9AJA0-F1
#
_cell.length_a   1.000
_cell.length_b   1.000
_cell.length_c   1.000
_cell.angle_alpha   90.00
_cell.angle_beta   90.00
_cell.angle_gamma   90.00
#
_symmetry.space_group_name_H-M   'P 1'
#
loop_
_entity.id
_entity.type
_entity.pdbx_description
1 polymer ?
#
loop_
_entity_poly.entity_id
_entity_poly.type
_entity_poly.pdbx_seq_one_letter_code
_entity_poly.pdbx_strand_id
1 'polypeptide(L)'
;MMNNKAVQIIGALIIGFLIGYVIANNAGNAKITELEDQKSSVVVENRQLTEKAKDVDALKAELSRLNLNSASGGGVNSKMMPHPDTGELSVELQEVFSFDNNHAFCRVDNNPEAFIMPTFQMGEVLIEENEFFMAMSTTTIEEFKVTKGTDGHNEILITGGLDCFTEVAKANLTMGSREVAEFAEYRIKATDAGLGGGPAGDTFEFTVFFEPDTAPINYAIFGPEFTFTGDMIDGEITIPEPR
;
A
#
# COMPACT_ATOMS: atom_id res chain seq x y z
N MET A 1 -0.08 32.34 -97.94
CA MET A 1 -1.41 32.47 -97.29
C MET A 1 -1.72 31.17 -96.60
N MET A 2 -1.61 31.09 -95.28
CA MET A 2 -2.07 29.92 -94.53
C MET A 2 -3.59 29.78 -94.70
N ASN A 3 -4.04 28.57 -95.01
CA ASN A 3 -5.45 28.24 -95.21
C ASN A 3 -6.23 28.54 -93.92
N ASN A 4 -7.27 29.36 -94.01
CA ASN A 4 -8.07 29.86 -92.87
C ASN A 4 -8.58 28.71 -91.97
N LYS A 5 -8.81 27.53 -92.55
CA LYS A 5 -9.19 26.31 -91.82
C LYS A 5 -8.09 25.75 -90.91
N ALA A 6 -6.82 25.84 -91.30
CA ALA A 6 -5.70 25.35 -90.49
C ALA A 6 -5.46 26.22 -89.25
N VAL A 7 -5.62 27.55 -89.39
CA VAL A 7 -5.54 28.49 -88.27
C VAL A 7 -6.66 28.27 -87.25
N GLN A 8 -7.88 27.98 -87.73
CA GLN A 8 -9.03 27.68 -86.87
C GLN A 8 -8.85 26.37 -86.08
N ILE A 9 -8.28 25.32 -86.70
CA ILE A 9 -8.03 24.04 -86.03
C ILE A 9 -6.92 24.18 -84.97
N ILE A 10 -5.83 24.87 -85.29
CA ILE A 10 -4.74 25.12 -84.34
C ILE A 10 -5.23 25.98 -83.17
N GLY A 11 -6.04 27.01 -83.44
CA GLY A 11 -6.65 27.83 -82.40
C GLY A 11 -7.57 27.04 -81.45
N ALA A 12 -8.41 26.15 -82.00
CA ALA A 12 -9.28 25.29 -81.19
C ALA A 12 -8.50 24.30 -80.32
N LEU A 13 -7.40 23.74 -80.82
CA LEU A 13 -6.53 22.83 -80.06
C LEU A 13 -5.80 23.54 -78.91
N ILE A 14 -5.29 24.75 -79.14
CA ILE A 14 -4.64 25.56 -78.10
C ILE A 14 -5.65 25.93 -77.00
N ILE A 15 -6.86 26.34 -77.38
CA ILE A 15 -7.93 26.67 -76.42
C ILE A 15 -8.34 25.42 -75.63
N GLY A 16 -8.53 24.27 -76.29
CA GLY A 16 -8.84 23.02 -75.62
C GLY A 16 -7.77 22.58 -74.63
N PHE A 17 -6.49 22.74 -74.97
CA PHE A 17 -5.37 22.47 -74.08
C PHE A 17 -5.32 23.41 -72.88
N LEU A 18 -5.53 24.71 -73.09
CA LEU A 18 -5.58 25.70 -72.01
C LEU A 18 -6.73 25.45 -71.05
N ILE A 19 -7.93 25.12 -71.56
CA ILE A 19 -9.09 24.76 -70.74
C ILE A 19 -8.81 23.48 -69.95
N GLY A 20 -8.27 22.45 -70.61
CA GLY A 20 -7.91 21.19 -69.95
C GLY A 20 -6.86 21.38 -68.84
N TYR A 21 -5.85 22.21 -69.08
CA TYR A 21 -4.82 22.55 -68.10
C TYR A 21 -5.39 23.29 -66.89
N VAL A 22 -6.26 24.28 -67.10
CA VAL A 22 -6.90 25.04 -66.01
C VAL A 22 -7.80 24.13 -65.16
N ILE A 23 -8.58 23.25 -65.79
CA ILE A 23 -9.44 22.30 -65.08
C ILE A 23 -8.59 21.30 -64.27
N ALA A 24 -7.53 20.75 -64.87
CA ALA A 24 -6.63 19.81 -64.20
C ALA A 24 -5.88 20.46 -63.01
N ASN A 25 -5.42 21.70 -63.17
CA ASN A 25 -4.72 22.43 -62.12
C ASN A 25 -5.65 22.82 -60.97
N ASN A 26 -6.89 23.24 -61.28
CA ASN A 26 -7.91 23.53 -60.26
C ASN A 26 -8.32 22.27 -59.48
N ALA A 27 -8.47 21.13 -60.17
CA ALA A 27 -8.76 19.85 -59.52
C ALA A 27 -7.59 19.36 -58.64
N GLY A 28 -6.35 19.55 -59.11
CA GLY A 28 -5.13 19.27 -58.33
C GLY A 28 -5.02 20.13 -57.08
N ASN A 29 -5.26 21.44 -57.20
CA ASN A 29 -5.23 22.38 -56.08
C ASN A 29 -6.32 22.07 -55.05
N ALA A 30 -7.55 21.76 -55.49
CA ALA A 30 -8.63 21.36 -54.59
C ALA A 30 -8.26 20.12 -53.76
N LYS A 31 -7.63 19.13 -54.40
CA LYS A 31 -7.17 17.90 -53.72
C LYS A 31 -6.02 18.16 -52.74
N ILE A 32 -5.13 19.10 -53.05
CA ILE A 32 -4.05 19.51 -52.14
C ILE A 32 -4.63 20.19 -50.91
N THR A 33 -5.57 21.12 -51.08
CA THR A 33 -6.24 21.79 -49.95
C THR A 33 -6.99 20.78 -49.07
N GLU A 34 -7.71 19.82 -49.65
CA GLU A 34 -8.40 18.77 -48.89
C GLU A 34 -7.42 17.90 -48.07
N LEU A 35 -6.26 17.55 -48.63
CA LEU A 35 -5.22 16.79 -47.93
C LEU A 35 -4.56 17.60 -46.81
N GLU A 36 -4.36 18.91 -47.00
CA GLU A 36 -3.83 19.80 -45.96
C GLU A 36 -4.81 19.96 -44.80
N ASP A 37 -6.11 20.09 -45.08
CA ASP A 37 -7.16 20.13 -44.07
C ASP A 37 -7.25 18.82 -43.29
N GLN A 38 -7.20 17.66 -43.98
CA GLN A 38 -7.16 16.35 -43.34
C GLN A 38 -5.92 16.19 -42.46
N LYS A 39 -4.74 16.59 -42.94
CA LYS A 39 -3.49 16.55 -42.15
C LYS A 39 -3.60 17.42 -40.90
N SER A 40 -4.14 18.63 -41.02
CA SER A 40 -4.36 19.53 -39.89
C SER A 40 -5.30 18.89 -38.85
N SER A 41 -6.41 18.31 -39.30
CA SER A 41 -7.37 17.59 -38.44
C SER A 41 -6.70 16.43 -37.70
N VAL A 42 -5.91 15.60 -38.39
CA VAL A 42 -5.20 14.46 -37.80
C VAL A 42 -4.15 14.91 -36.78
N VAL A 43 -3.47 16.03 -37.03
CA VAL A 43 -2.50 16.59 -36.06
C VAL A 43 -3.20 17.07 -34.79
N VAL A 44 -4.36 17.71 -34.92
CA VAL A 44 -5.18 18.13 -33.76
C VAL A 44 -5.68 16.92 -32.97
N GLU A 45 -6.19 15.90 -33.66
CA GLU A 45 -6.68 14.66 -33.02
C GLU A 45 -5.55 13.91 -32.30
N ASN A 46 -4.37 13.78 -32.92
CA ASN A 46 -3.21 13.16 -32.28
C ASN A 46 -2.74 13.93 -31.04
N ARG A 47 -2.80 15.27 -31.07
CA ARG A 47 -2.50 16.09 -29.89
C ARG A 47 -3.49 15.80 -28.77
N GLN A 48 -4.80 15.76 -29.07
CA GLN A 48 -5.83 15.44 -28.09
C GLN A 48 -5.68 14.03 -27.51
N LEU A 49 -5.33 13.04 -28.35
CA LEU A 49 -5.06 11.67 -27.88
C LEU A 49 -3.84 11.62 -26.96
N THR A 50 -2.79 12.38 -27.27
CA THR A 50 -1.60 12.47 -26.44
C THR A 50 -1.89 13.13 -25.09
N GLU A 51 -2.72 14.18 -25.07
CA GLU A 51 -3.18 14.82 -23.83
C GLU A 51 -4.02 13.86 -23.00
N LYS A 52 -5.00 13.18 -23.61
CA LYS A 52 -5.81 12.16 -22.92
C LYS A 52 -4.97 11.01 -22.37
N ALA A 53 -3.92 10.58 -23.08
CA ALA A 53 -3.02 9.55 -22.59
C ALA A 53 -2.30 10.01 -21.30
N LYS A 54 -1.85 11.27 -21.25
CA LYS A 54 -1.27 11.85 -20.03
C LYS A 54 -2.28 11.93 -18.89
N ASP A 55 -3.51 12.32 -19.19
CA ASP A 55 -4.59 12.37 -18.19
C ASP A 55 -4.88 10.98 -17.62
N VAL A 56 -4.88 9.94 -18.46
CA VAL A 56 -5.04 8.54 -18.04
C VAL A 56 -3.89 8.12 -17.12
N ASP A 57 -2.65 8.48 -17.44
CA ASP A 57 -1.49 8.14 -16.61
C ASP A 57 -1.53 8.88 -15.26
N ALA A 58 -1.92 10.16 -15.25
CA ALA A 58 -2.11 10.93 -14.03
C ALA A 58 -3.22 10.33 -13.15
N LEU A 59 -4.37 9.99 -13.74
CA LEU A 59 -5.48 9.35 -13.04
C LEU A 59 -5.10 7.96 -12.51
N LYS A 60 -4.31 7.19 -13.26
CA LYS A 60 -3.78 5.90 -12.76
C LYS A 60 -2.89 6.10 -11.55
N ALA A 61 -1.98 7.08 -11.58
CA ALA A 61 -1.11 7.39 -10.46
C ALA A 61 -1.91 7.86 -9.22
N GLU A 62 -2.89 8.74 -9.42
CA GLU A 62 -3.78 9.21 -8.35
C GLU A 62 -4.60 8.05 -7.76
N LEU A 63 -5.15 7.19 -8.61
CA LEU A 63 -5.92 6.04 -8.17
C LEU A 63 -5.06 5.00 -7.45
N SER A 64 -3.80 4.80 -7.84
CA SER A 64 -2.86 3.96 -7.09
C SER A 64 -2.53 4.55 -5.71
N ARG A 65 -2.38 5.88 -5.61
CA ARG A 65 -2.21 6.54 -4.30
C ARG A 65 -3.45 6.38 -3.42
N LEU A 66 -4.65 6.56 -3.97
CA LEU A 66 -5.89 6.37 -3.24
C LEU A 66 -6.07 4.90 -2.79
N ASN A 67 -5.67 3.95 -3.63
CA ASN A 67 -5.68 2.52 -3.30
C ASN A 67 -4.77 2.22 -2.11
N LEU A 68 -3.53 2.73 -2.11
CA LEU A 68 -2.63 2.55 -0.96
C LEU A 68 -3.20 3.19 0.31
N ASN A 69 -3.82 4.36 0.20
CA ASN A 69 -4.42 5.05 1.35
C ASN A 69 -5.69 4.38 1.89
N SER A 70 -6.29 3.43 1.16
CA SER A 70 -7.47 2.69 1.64
C SER A 70 -7.12 1.37 2.34
N ALA A 71 -5.84 0.97 2.38
CA ALA A 71 -5.43 -0.19 3.16
C ALA A 71 -5.34 0.18 4.64
N SER A 72 -6.14 -0.48 5.47
CA SER A 72 -6.21 -0.21 6.91
C SER A 72 -6.78 -1.41 7.65
N GLY A 73 -6.50 -1.50 8.95
CA GLY A 73 -7.10 -2.51 9.80
C GLY A 73 -7.03 -2.15 11.26
N GLY A 74 -7.81 -2.84 12.06
CA GLY A 74 -7.75 -2.71 13.51
C GLY A 74 -8.61 -3.77 14.18
N GLY A 75 -8.19 -4.17 15.37
CA GLY A 75 -8.79 -5.29 16.06
C GLY A 75 -8.08 -5.67 17.34
N VAL A 76 -8.41 -6.87 17.80
CA VAL A 76 -7.85 -7.49 18.99
C VAL A 76 -7.37 -8.89 18.63
N ASN A 77 -6.07 -9.11 18.78
CA ASN A 77 -5.48 -10.44 18.78
C ASN A 77 -5.53 -11.01 20.20
N SER A 78 -5.81 -12.30 20.29
CA SER A 78 -5.84 -13.05 21.54
C SER A 78 -4.74 -14.09 21.53
N LYS A 79 -3.85 -14.02 22.50
CA LYS A 79 -2.73 -14.96 22.69
C LYS A 79 -2.88 -15.67 24.01
N MET A 80 -2.85 -17.00 23.97
CA MET A 80 -2.91 -17.82 25.18
C MET A 80 -1.53 -17.92 25.82
N MET A 81 -1.45 -17.52 27.09
CA MET A 81 -0.27 -17.52 27.93
C MET A 81 -0.31 -18.68 28.94
N PRO A 82 0.84 -19.22 29.37
CA PRO A 82 0.89 -20.29 30.34
C PRO A 82 0.36 -19.86 31.72
N HIS A 83 -0.55 -20.64 32.29
CA HIS A 83 -1.07 -20.43 33.64
C HIS A 83 -0.01 -20.77 34.71
N PRO A 84 0.14 -19.97 35.79
CA PRO A 84 1.18 -20.17 36.80
C PRO A 84 1.17 -21.54 37.48
N ASP A 85 -0.01 -22.06 37.81
CA ASP A 85 -0.13 -23.33 38.55
C ASP A 85 -0.03 -24.59 37.68
N THR A 86 -0.53 -24.53 36.43
CA THR A 86 -0.68 -25.72 35.57
C THR A 86 0.35 -25.76 34.45
N GLY A 87 0.91 -24.61 34.05
CA GLY A 87 1.77 -24.46 32.87
C GLY A 87 1.02 -24.62 31.53
N GLU A 88 -0.29 -24.81 31.55
CA GLU A 88 -1.11 -24.94 30.33
C GLU A 88 -1.37 -23.56 29.72
N LEU A 89 -1.42 -23.47 28.38
CA LEU A 89 -1.76 -22.23 27.65
C LEU A 89 -3.25 -21.93 27.80
N SER A 90 -3.63 -21.22 28.87
CA SER A 90 -5.03 -20.97 29.20
C SER A 90 -5.34 -19.55 29.68
N VAL A 91 -4.33 -18.70 29.87
CA VAL A 91 -4.54 -17.30 30.29
C VAL A 91 -4.60 -16.42 29.06
N GLU A 92 -5.70 -15.72 28.84
CA GLU A 92 -5.86 -14.86 27.67
C GLU A 92 -5.09 -13.54 27.84
N LEU A 93 -4.22 -13.23 26.88
CA LEU A 93 -3.58 -11.93 26.75
C LEU A 93 -4.04 -11.26 25.45
N GLN A 94 -4.70 -10.11 25.59
CA GLN A 94 -5.28 -9.38 24.48
C GLN A 94 -4.33 -8.27 24.00
N GLU A 95 -4.08 -8.26 22.70
CA GLU A 95 -3.24 -7.32 21.99
C GLU A 95 -4.13 -6.48 21.06
N VAL A 96 -4.33 -5.21 21.37
CA VAL A 96 -5.10 -4.28 20.54
C VAL A 96 -4.18 -3.70 19.48
N PHE A 97 -4.61 -3.74 18.21
CA PHE A 97 -3.82 -3.20 17.11
C PHE A 97 -4.64 -2.31 16.19
N SER A 98 -3.94 -1.44 15.47
CA SER A 98 -4.49 -0.77 14.29
C SER A 98 -3.36 -0.34 13.37
N PHE A 99 -3.65 -0.23 12.08
CA PHE A 99 -2.75 0.36 11.10
C PHE A 99 -3.52 1.07 9.99
N ASP A 100 -2.90 2.11 9.45
CA ASP A 100 -3.20 2.74 8.18
C ASP A 100 -1.88 3.19 7.52
N ASN A 101 -1.96 3.99 6.45
CA ASN A 101 -0.79 4.49 5.73
C ASN A 101 0.04 5.56 6.48
N ASN A 102 -0.41 6.01 7.65
CA ASN A 102 0.23 7.07 8.45
C ASN A 102 0.66 6.59 9.83
N HIS A 103 -0.05 5.61 10.41
CA HIS A 103 0.19 5.13 11.76
C HIS A 103 -0.01 3.62 11.83
N ALA A 104 0.76 2.96 12.68
CA ALA A 104 0.37 1.68 13.24
C ALA A 104 0.69 1.62 14.73
N PHE A 105 -0.07 0.83 15.46
CA PHE A 105 0.19 0.54 16.86
C PHE A 105 -0.19 -0.90 17.20
N CYS A 106 0.44 -1.43 18.23
CA CYS A 106 0.02 -2.63 18.93
C CYS A 106 0.28 -2.41 20.41
N ARG A 107 -0.70 -2.74 21.25
CA ARG A 107 -0.59 -2.54 22.70
C ARG A 107 -1.29 -3.63 23.48
N VAL A 108 -0.74 -3.90 24.65
CA VAL A 108 -1.34 -4.65 25.74
C VAL A 108 -1.53 -3.65 26.87
N ASP A 109 -2.77 -3.23 27.08
CA ASP A 109 -3.11 -2.22 28.09
C ASP A 109 -2.89 -2.77 29.51
N ASN A 110 -3.16 -4.06 29.69
CA ASN A 110 -3.05 -4.76 30.96
C ASN A 110 -3.18 -6.29 30.82
N ASN A 111 -2.83 -7.05 31.86
CA ASN A 111 -3.17 -8.47 31.99
C ASN A 111 -4.17 -8.71 33.15
N PRO A 112 -5.38 -9.22 32.87
CA PRO A 112 -6.42 -9.40 33.90
C PRO A 112 -6.20 -10.62 34.80
N GLU A 113 -5.29 -11.52 34.43
CA GLU A 113 -4.92 -12.72 35.19
C GLU A 113 -3.40 -12.88 35.17
N ALA A 114 -2.85 -13.51 36.21
CA ALA A 114 -1.43 -13.80 36.29
C ALA A 114 -1.02 -14.88 35.27
N PHE A 115 0.17 -14.74 34.68
CA PHE A 115 0.69 -15.71 33.71
C PHE A 115 2.21 -15.84 33.79
N ILE A 116 2.75 -16.90 33.20
CA ILE A 116 4.19 -17.10 33.04
C ILE A 116 4.63 -16.54 31.69
N MET A 117 5.49 -15.52 31.71
CA MET A 117 6.11 -14.96 30.53
C MET A 117 7.47 -15.63 30.28
N PRO A 118 7.66 -16.33 29.15
CA PRO A 118 8.99 -16.74 28.74
C PRO A 118 9.77 -15.51 28.25
N THR A 119 10.85 -15.16 28.94
CA THR A 119 11.71 -14.04 28.57
C THR A 119 13.07 -14.51 28.05
N PHE A 120 13.72 -13.69 27.22
CA PHE A 120 14.96 -14.06 26.54
C PHE A 120 16.14 -14.19 27.51
N GLN A 121 16.40 -13.19 28.35
CA GLN A 121 17.56 -13.18 29.25
C GLN A 121 17.22 -13.52 30.70
N MET A 122 15.94 -13.46 31.09
CA MET A 122 15.54 -13.65 32.48
C MET A 122 14.90 -15.01 32.77
N GLY A 123 14.69 -15.82 31.73
CA GLY A 123 13.98 -17.09 31.84
C GLY A 123 12.48 -16.89 32.01
N GLU A 124 11.81 -17.82 32.69
CA GLU A 124 10.38 -17.73 32.96
C GLU A 124 10.11 -16.74 34.10
N VAL A 125 9.28 -15.74 33.82
CA VAL A 125 8.91 -14.69 34.77
C VAL A 125 7.43 -14.79 35.07
N LEU A 126 7.07 -14.93 36.35
CA LEU A 126 5.69 -14.75 36.80
C LEU A 126 5.33 -13.26 36.72
N ILE A 127 4.28 -12.98 35.96
CA ILE A 127 3.63 -11.69 35.85
C ILE A 127 2.34 -11.79 36.67
N GLU A 128 2.22 -11.01 37.74
CA GLU A 128 0.99 -10.98 38.54
C GLU A 128 -0.13 -10.23 37.80
N GLU A 129 -1.34 -10.33 38.34
CA GLU A 129 -2.49 -9.58 37.83
C GLU A 129 -2.18 -8.07 37.76
N ASN A 130 -2.46 -7.49 36.61
CA ASN A 130 -2.29 -6.07 36.32
C ASN A 130 -0.84 -5.54 36.31
N GLU A 131 0.15 -6.42 36.15
CA GLU A 131 1.57 -6.07 36.20
C GLU A 131 2.29 -6.02 34.83
N PHE A 132 1.59 -6.27 33.73
CA PHE A 132 2.15 -6.19 32.38
C PHE A 132 1.48 -5.11 31.54
N PHE A 133 2.30 -4.21 30.99
CA PHE A 133 1.90 -3.20 30.04
C PHE A 133 2.91 -3.14 28.90
N MET A 134 2.39 -2.97 27.69
CA MET A 134 3.23 -2.68 26.54
C MET A 134 2.44 -1.85 25.53
N ALA A 135 3.06 -0.81 24.98
CA ALA A 135 2.50 -0.03 23.91
C ALA A 135 3.58 0.29 22.88
N MET A 136 3.32 -0.07 21.64
CA MET A 136 4.20 0.18 20.51
C MET A 136 3.48 1.09 19.53
N SER A 137 4.13 2.16 19.11
CA SER A 137 3.59 3.11 18.13
C SER A 137 4.65 3.43 17.10
N THR A 138 4.30 3.36 15.82
CA THR A 138 5.22 3.69 14.73
C THR A 138 5.65 5.14 14.79
N THR A 139 6.95 5.39 14.63
CA THR A 139 7.53 6.73 14.48
C THR A 139 7.78 7.05 13.01
N THR A 140 8.07 6.04 12.19
CA THR A 140 8.25 6.15 10.74
C THR A 140 7.58 4.99 10.02
N ILE A 141 7.16 5.22 8.78
CA ILE A 141 6.76 4.19 7.82
C ILE A 141 7.68 4.32 6.60
N GLU A 142 8.52 3.33 6.39
CA GLU A 142 9.53 3.29 5.33
C GLU A 142 9.04 2.51 4.11
N GLU A 143 8.36 1.39 4.36
CA GLU A 143 7.66 0.62 3.33
C GLU A 143 6.19 0.46 3.72
N PHE A 144 5.30 0.64 2.74
CA PHE A 144 3.88 0.35 2.84
C PHE A 144 3.44 -0.28 1.51
N LYS A 145 3.40 -1.61 1.49
CA LYS A 145 3.34 -2.37 0.25
C LYS A 145 2.20 -3.36 0.27
N VAL A 146 1.30 -3.23 -0.70
CA VAL A 146 0.19 -4.15 -0.92
C VAL A 146 0.59 -5.21 -1.95
N THR A 147 0.35 -6.47 -1.64
CA THR A 147 0.63 -7.62 -2.50
C THR A 147 -0.53 -8.62 -2.51
N LYS A 148 -0.49 -9.57 -3.45
CA LYS A 148 -1.39 -10.73 -3.45
C LYS A 148 -0.64 -11.90 -2.83
N GLY A 149 -1.19 -12.48 -1.76
CA GLY A 149 -0.69 -13.70 -1.13
C GLY A 149 -0.80 -14.90 -2.06
N THR A 150 -0.11 -15.99 -1.71
CA THR A 150 -0.14 -17.25 -2.48
C THR A 150 -1.50 -17.96 -2.44
N ASP A 151 -2.29 -17.66 -1.43
CA ASP A 151 -3.68 -18.10 -1.23
C ASP A 151 -4.71 -17.23 -1.98
N GLY A 152 -4.26 -16.12 -2.60
CA GLY A 152 -5.11 -15.18 -3.30
C GLY A 152 -5.71 -14.08 -2.42
N HIS A 153 -5.37 -14.03 -1.13
CA HIS A 153 -5.76 -12.94 -0.24
C HIS A 153 -4.89 -11.70 -0.45
N ASN A 154 -5.44 -10.53 -0.13
CA ASN A 154 -4.65 -9.30 -0.21
C ASN A 154 -3.79 -9.20 1.05
N GLU A 155 -2.51 -8.93 0.89
CA GLU A 155 -1.57 -8.79 1.99
C GLU A 155 -0.97 -7.39 1.99
N ILE A 156 -0.59 -6.93 3.17
CA ILE A 156 0.18 -5.70 3.34
C ILE A 156 1.43 -5.96 4.16
N LEU A 157 2.54 -5.38 3.71
CA LEU A 157 3.80 -5.31 4.40
C LEU A 157 4.08 -3.86 4.78
N ILE A 158 4.31 -3.62 6.07
CA ILE A 158 4.69 -2.30 6.59
C ILE A 158 5.99 -2.45 7.37
N THR A 159 6.98 -1.59 7.10
CA THR A 159 8.25 -1.55 7.84
C THR A 159 8.61 -0.13 8.23
N GLY A 160 9.42 0.01 9.27
CA GLY A 160 9.90 1.30 9.75
C GLY A 160 10.44 1.23 11.17
N GLY A 161 10.49 2.39 11.83
CA GLY A 161 10.86 2.53 13.24
C GLY A 161 9.65 2.75 14.15
N LEU A 162 9.77 2.35 15.40
CA LEU A 162 8.75 2.54 16.44
C LEU A 162 9.34 2.92 17.79
N ASP A 163 8.48 3.47 18.63
CA ASP A 163 8.73 3.66 20.06
C ASP A 163 7.98 2.55 20.82
N CYS A 164 8.69 1.87 21.72
CA CYS A 164 8.16 0.81 22.56
C CYS A 164 8.20 1.22 24.04
N PHE A 165 7.02 1.34 24.65
CA PHE A 165 6.83 1.56 26.08
C PHE A 165 6.45 0.22 26.71
N THR A 166 7.35 -0.38 27.48
CA THR A 166 7.10 -1.67 28.15
C THR A 166 7.30 -1.49 29.63
N GLU A 167 6.35 -1.95 30.44
CA GLU A 167 6.47 -2.01 31.89
C GLU A 167 6.09 -3.40 32.36
N VAL A 168 7.03 -4.02 33.08
CA VAL A 168 6.81 -5.27 33.80
C VAL A 168 7.01 -4.96 35.28
N ALA A 169 5.90 -4.90 36.02
CA ALA A 169 5.94 -4.82 37.47
C ALA A 169 6.13 -6.23 38.05
N LYS A 170 6.79 -6.28 39.19
CA LYS A 170 6.91 -7.44 40.07
C LYS A 170 6.91 -6.92 41.49
N ALA A 171 6.43 -7.73 42.43
CA ALA A 171 6.30 -7.39 43.86
C ALA A 171 7.45 -6.57 44.50
N ASN A 172 8.69 -6.64 44.01
CA ASN A 172 9.82 -5.83 44.50
C ASN A 172 10.67 -5.15 43.40
N LEU A 173 10.26 -5.20 42.12
CA LEU A 173 11.03 -4.66 41.00
C LEU A 173 10.10 -4.27 39.85
N THR A 174 10.22 -3.04 39.36
CA THR A 174 9.63 -2.63 38.08
C THR A 174 10.73 -2.56 37.03
N MET A 175 10.48 -3.14 35.86
CA MET A 175 11.37 -3.07 34.71
C MET A 175 10.68 -2.30 33.59
N GLY A 176 11.42 -1.43 32.93
CA GLY A 176 10.88 -0.58 31.88
C GLY A 176 10.08 0.61 32.43
N SER A 177 9.25 1.18 31.57
CA SER A 177 8.49 2.38 31.85
C SER A 177 7.31 2.52 30.89
N ARG A 178 6.20 3.06 31.40
CA ARG A 178 5.09 3.54 30.56
C ARG A 178 5.37 4.92 29.94
N GLU A 179 6.40 5.62 30.38
CA GLU A 179 6.70 7.01 30.01
C GLU A 179 7.99 7.16 29.20
N VAL A 180 8.93 6.23 29.34
CA VAL A 180 10.21 6.21 28.62
C VAL A 180 10.18 5.12 27.57
N ALA A 181 10.20 5.52 26.30
CA ALA A 181 10.24 4.61 25.17
C ALA A 181 11.66 4.13 24.85
N GLU A 182 11.75 2.89 24.38
CA GLU A 182 12.91 2.35 23.69
C GLU A 182 12.63 2.27 22.19
N PHE A 183 13.62 2.63 21.38
CA PHE A 183 13.49 2.61 19.92
C PHE A 183 13.78 1.21 19.36
N ALA A 184 12.95 0.77 18.41
CA ALA A 184 13.12 -0.48 17.69
C ALA A 184 12.68 -0.36 16.22
N GLU A 185 13.14 -1.29 15.39
CA GLU A 185 12.63 -1.46 14.02
C GLU A 185 11.50 -2.48 14.00
N TYR A 186 10.63 -2.42 12.99
CA TYR A 186 9.50 -3.33 12.90
C TYR A 186 9.15 -3.79 11.49
N ARG A 187 8.36 -4.87 11.46
CA ARG A 187 7.68 -5.41 10.29
C ARG A 187 6.28 -5.85 10.67
N ILE A 188 5.27 -5.21 10.08
CA ILE A 188 3.88 -5.66 10.13
C ILE A 188 3.58 -6.46 8.86
N LYS A 189 2.96 -7.62 9.03
CA LYS A 189 2.28 -8.36 7.97
C LYS A 189 0.81 -8.48 8.33
N ALA A 190 -0.08 -8.08 7.43
CA ALA A 190 -1.51 -8.26 7.60
C ALA A 190 -2.16 -8.83 6.34
N THR A 191 -3.21 -9.63 6.52
CA THR A 191 -3.94 -10.31 5.47
C THR A 191 -5.43 -9.96 5.55
N ASP A 192 -6.02 -9.64 4.41
CA ASP A 192 -7.47 -9.44 4.19
C ASP A 192 -8.03 -10.68 3.48
N ALA A 193 -8.81 -11.46 4.22
CA ALA A 193 -9.50 -12.65 3.77
C ALA A 193 -10.93 -12.38 3.27
N GLY A 194 -11.35 -11.11 3.23
CA GLY A 194 -12.67 -10.64 2.86
C GLY A 194 -13.53 -10.31 4.08
N LEU A 195 -14.79 -9.96 3.82
CA LEU A 195 -15.69 -9.44 4.84
C LEU A 195 -15.89 -10.42 6.02
N GLY A 196 -15.62 -9.94 7.23
CA GLY A 196 -15.92 -10.66 8.47
C GLY A 196 -14.74 -10.88 9.42
N GLY A 197 -13.60 -10.23 9.19
CA GLY A 197 -12.52 -10.11 10.16
C GLY A 197 -11.81 -11.43 10.44
N GLY A 198 -11.40 -11.62 11.71
CA GLY A 198 -10.72 -12.84 12.15
C GLY A 198 -11.46 -14.13 11.78
N PRO A 199 -12.79 -14.23 11.98
CA PRO A 199 -13.58 -15.38 11.51
C PRO A 199 -13.55 -15.63 10.00
N ALA A 200 -13.34 -14.60 9.18
CA ALA A 200 -13.17 -14.74 7.74
C ALA A 200 -11.75 -15.19 7.35
N GLY A 201 -10.77 -15.03 8.24
CA GLY A 201 -9.38 -15.43 8.05
C GLY A 201 -8.40 -14.25 8.00
N ASP A 202 -8.83 -13.04 8.35
CA ASP A 202 -7.91 -11.91 8.46
C ASP A 202 -6.86 -12.16 9.54
N THR A 203 -5.62 -11.76 9.28
CA THR A 203 -4.51 -11.93 10.22
C THR A 203 -3.69 -10.67 10.37
N PHE A 204 -3.11 -10.49 11.56
CA PHE A 204 -2.19 -9.40 11.87
C PHE A 204 -1.00 -9.94 12.66
N GLU A 205 0.20 -9.71 12.13
CA GLU A 205 1.48 -10.06 12.73
C GLU A 205 2.33 -8.79 12.85
N PHE A 206 2.66 -8.40 14.08
CA PHE A 206 3.54 -7.27 14.36
C PHE A 206 4.88 -7.81 14.88
N THR A 207 5.87 -7.89 14.00
CA THR A 207 7.24 -8.30 14.38
C THR A 207 8.06 -7.07 14.74
N VAL A 208 8.79 -7.13 15.84
CA VAL A 208 9.69 -6.08 16.30
C VAL A 208 11.10 -6.63 16.48
N PHE A 209 12.08 -5.84 16.07
CA PHE A 209 13.50 -6.15 16.13
C PHE A 209 14.16 -5.26 17.18
N PHE A 210 14.60 -5.87 18.27
CA PHE A 210 15.20 -5.14 19.38
C PHE A 210 16.72 -5.27 19.31
N GLU A 211 17.41 -4.14 19.43
CA GLU A 211 18.86 -4.10 19.55
C GLU A 211 19.25 -3.81 21.00
N PRO A 212 20.29 -4.47 21.54
CA PRO A 212 20.67 -4.31 22.95
C PRO A 212 21.13 -2.89 23.29
N ASP A 213 21.59 -2.12 22.30
CA ASP A 213 22.07 -0.75 22.50
C ASP A 213 20.95 0.30 22.51
N THR A 214 19.86 0.07 21.77
CA THR A 214 18.74 1.03 21.64
C THR A 214 17.49 0.62 22.43
N ALA A 215 17.33 -0.67 22.69
CA ALA A 215 16.22 -1.25 23.42
C ALA A 215 16.65 -2.35 24.40
N PRO A 216 17.57 -2.07 25.34
CA PRO A 216 18.11 -3.07 26.27
C PRO A 216 17.05 -3.79 27.09
N ILE A 217 15.98 -3.11 27.52
CA ILE A 217 14.93 -3.70 28.36
C ILE A 217 14.08 -4.65 27.51
N ASN A 218 13.59 -4.19 26.37
CA ASN A 218 12.82 -5.04 25.46
C ASN A 218 13.66 -6.19 24.89
N TYR A 219 14.95 -5.97 24.62
CA TYR A 219 15.87 -7.05 24.23
C TYR A 219 16.00 -8.13 25.31
N ALA A 220 16.09 -7.73 26.59
CA ALA A 220 16.17 -8.68 27.69
C ALA A 220 14.87 -9.49 27.87
N ILE A 221 13.71 -8.86 27.59
CA ILE A 221 12.38 -9.48 27.69
C ILE A 221 12.11 -10.38 26.48
N PHE A 222 12.15 -9.82 25.27
CA PHE A 222 11.64 -10.43 24.05
C PHE A 222 12.74 -11.06 23.18
N GLY A 223 14.00 -10.65 23.35
CA GLY A 223 15.11 -11.07 22.51
C GLY A 223 15.28 -10.20 21.26
N PRO A 224 16.11 -10.62 20.29
CA PRO A 224 16.42 -9.83 19.10
C PRO A 224 15.23 -9.68 18.13
N GLU A 225 14.30 -10.63 18.12
CA GLU A 225 13.13 -10.61 17.25
C GLU A 225 11.95 -11.23 18.01
N PHE A 226 10.80 -10.53 17.99
CA PHE A 226 9.57 -11.04 18.58
C PHE A 226 8.34 -10.64 17.76
N THR A 227 7.43 -11.58 17.57
CA THR A 227 6.18 -11.36 16.85
C THR A 227 5.00 -11.35 17.81
N PHE A 228 4.31 -10.22 17.85
CA PHE A 228 3.00 -10.05 18.46
C PHE A 228 1.94 -10.51 17.45
N THR A 229 1.24 -11.56 17.83
CA THR A 229 0.34 -12.34 16.97
C THR A 229 -0.55 -13.19 17.87
N GLY A 230 -1.65 -13.66 17.32
CA GLY A 230 -2.63 -14.49 17.98
C GLY A 230 -3.82 -14.72 17.07
N ASP A 231 -4.87 -15.31 17.62
CA ASP A 231 -6.15 -15.40 16.91
C ASP A 231 -6.81 -14.03 16.95
N MET A 232 -7.17 -13.47 15.80
CA MET A 232 -7.96 -12.24 15.77
C MET A 232 -9.38 -12.56 16.22
N ILE A 233 -9.76 -12.06 17.39
CA ILE A 233 -11.06 -12.32 18.01
C ILE A 233 -12.09 -11.21 17.75
N ASP A 234 -11.61 -10.02 17.41
CA ASP A 234 -12.44 -8.87 17.04
C ASP A 234 -11.66 -7.96 16.08
N GLY A 235 -12.37 -7.22 15.22
CA GLY A 235 -11.79 -6.33 14.23
C GLY A 235 -11.93 -6.80 12.78
N GLU A 236 -11.40 -6.00 11.87
CA GLU A 236 -11.45 -6.19 10.43
C GLU A 236 -10.19 -5.58 9.80
N ILE A 237 -9.70 -6.23 8.74
CA ILE A 237 -8.61 -5.74 7.90
C ILE A 237 -9.16 -5.56 6.48
N THR A 238 -8.94 -4.38 5.90
CA THR A 238 -9.34 -4.09 4.53
C THR A 238 -8.12 -3.69 3.74
N ILE A 239 -7.78 -4.49 2.74
CA ILE A 239 -6.64 -4.27 1.85
C ILE A 239 -7.18 -4.36 0.41
N PRO A 240 -7.08 -3.28 -0.38
CA PRO A 240 -7.59 -3.31 -1.74
C PRO A 240 -6.72 -4.18 -2.65
N GLU A 241 -7.27 -4.53 -3.80
CA GLU A 241 -6.55 -5.32 -4.80
C GLU A 241 -5.22 -4.65 -5.21
N PRO A 242 -4.10 -5.40 -5.19
CA PRO A 242 -2.83 -4.92 -5.71
C PRO A 242 -2.95 -4.64 -7.21
N ARG A 243 -2.30 -3.56 -7.68
CA ARG A 243 -2.32 -3.15 -9.10
C ARG A 243 -0.97 -3.28 -9.75
#